data_AF-A0A831ZUF9-F1
#
_entry.id   AF-A0A831ZUF9-F1
#
_cell.length_a   1.000
_cell.length_b   1.000
_cell.length_c   1.000
_cell.angle_alpha   90.00
_cell.angle_beta   90.00
_cell.angle_gamma   90.00
#
_symmetry.space_group_name_H-M   'P 1'
#
loop_
_entity.id
_entity.type
_entity.pdbx_description
1 polymer ?
#
loop_
_entity_poly.entity_id
_entity_poly.type
_entity_poly.pdbx_seq_one_letter_code
_entity_poly.pdbx_strand_id
1 'polypeptide(L)'
;MAAKRGEAAMGSDGFLSCLEKRELLNRTAVSVDELRARAQALEEAGLIHDAVDFYEKAQAWSEIERLIPLAVDEGDAFLFTRLYRLLKKDPPPEQWRALAARAEALGKTLYAQRALQQLS
;
A
#
# COMPACT_ATOMS: atom_id res chain seq x y z
N MET A 1 -30.59 -35.17 -43.12
CA MET A 1 -31.89 -35.11 -42.42
C MET A 1 -31.67 -35.76 -41.06
N ALA A 2 -31.81 -35.18 -39.88
CA ALA A 2 -32.19 -33.85 -39.40
C ALA A 2 -31.53 -33.72 -38.01
N ALA A 3 -30.71 -32.70 -37.76
CA ALA A 3 -31.06 -31.55 -36.92
C ALA A 3 -32.09 -31.86 -35.81
N LYS A 4 -31.62 -31.86 -34.54
CA LYS A 4 -32.37 -31.28 -33.43
C LYS A 4 -31.42 -30.50 -32.51
N ARG A 5 -31.50 -29.18 -32.64
CA ARG A 5 -31.20 -28.17 -31.61
C ARG A 5 -32.40 -28.06 -30.68
N GLY A 6 -32.16 -27.59 -29.45
CA GLY A 6 -33.15 -27.22 -28.44
C GLY A 6 -33.26 -28.29 -27.34
N GLU A 7 -33.26 -28.00 -26.04
CA GLU A 7 -33.62 -26.81 -25.25
C GLU A 7 -32.81 -26.87 -23.93
N ALA A 8 -32.10 -25.82 -23.51
CA ALA A 8 -32.59 -24.81 -22.56
C ALA A 8 -33.45 -25.39 -21.42
N ALA A 9 -32.81 -25.79 -20.32
CA ALA A 9 -33.47 -25.93 -19.02
C ALA A 9 -32.79 -24.97 -18.04
N MET A 10 -33.32 -23.75 -18.02
CA MET A 10 -33.09 -22.75 -16.97
C MET A 10 -34.17 -22.99 -15.91
N GLY A 11 -33.76 -23.28 -14.68
CA GLY A 11 -34.63 -23.46 -13.50
C GLY A 11 -33.73 -23.63 -12.27
N SER A 12 -33.28 -22.55 -11.62
CA SER A 12 -34.00 -21.79 -10.58
C SER A 12 -34.02 -22.48 -9.23
N ASP A 13 -32.88 -22.45 -8.50
CA ASP A 13 -32.86 -22.37 -7.03
C ASP A 13 -31.54 -21.75 -6.55
N GLY A 14 -31.42 -20.43 -6.78
CA GLY A 14 -31.21 -19.41 -5.74
C GLY A 14 -30.04 -19.45 -4.76
N PHE A 15 -29.17 -20.46 -4.74
CA PHE A 15 -28.02 -20.48 -3.85
C PHE A 15 -26.76 -20.85 -4.62
N LEU A 16 -25.99 -19.81 -4.96
CA LEU A 16 -24.55 -19.93 -5.20
C LEU A 16 -23.98 -20.95 -4.19
N SER A 17 -23.29 -21.99 -4.66
CA SER A 17 -22.61 -22.93 -3.76
C SER A 17 -21.72 -22.13 -2.81
N CYS A 18 -21.48 -22.60 -1.58
CA CYS A 18 -20.68 -21.83 -0.62
C CYS A 18 -19.32 -21.37 -1.19
N LEU A 19 -18.78 -22.12 -2.17
CA LEU A 19 -17.56 -21.78 -2.89
C LEU A 19 -17.78 -20.70 -3.96
N GLU A 20 -18.80 -20.82 -4.81
CA GLU A 20 -19.15 -19.79 -5.82
C GLU A 20 -19.65 -18.50 -5.17
N LYS A 21 -20.37 -18.60 -4.03
CA LYS A 21 -20.81 -17.46 -3.22
C LYS A 21 -19.60 -16.76 -2.62
N ARG A 22 -18.59 -17.51 -2.16
CA ARG A 22 -17.31 -16.97 -1.69
C ARG A 22 -16.53 -16.30 -2.82
N GLU A 23 -16.43 -16.92 -4.00
CA GLU A 23 -15.76 -16.31 -5.16
C GLU A 23 -16.48 -15.05 -5.67
N LEU A 24 -17.82 -15.06 -5.72
CA LEU A 24 -18.60 -13.91 -6.15
C LEU A 24 -18.57 -12.77 -5.12
N LEU A 25 -18.58 -13.08 -3.82
CA LEU A 25 -18.37 -12.09 -2.75
C LEU A 25 -16.93 -11.56 -2.71
N ASN A 26 -15.93 -12.38 -3.06
CA ASN A 26 -14.53 -11.97 -3.18
C ASN A 26 -14.23 -11.14 -4.43
N ARG A 27 -15.11 -11.10 -5.44
CA ARG A 27 -14.93 -10.24 -6.63
C ARG A 27 -15.24 -8.76 -6.37
N THR A 28 -15.92 -8.43 -5.28
CA THR A 28 -16.35 -7.04 -4.98
C THR A 28 -15.56 -6.41 -3.84
N ALA A 29 -14.68 -7.16 -3.20
CA ALA A 29 -13.68 -6.64 -2.28
C ALA A 29 -12.33 -6.88 -2.93
N VAL A 30 -11.65 -5.82 -3.40
CA VAL A 30 -10.25 -5.93 -3.82
C VAL A 30 -9.51 -6.67 -2.70
N SER A 31 -9.03 -7.87 -3.00
CA SER A 31 -8.42 -8.72 -1.97
C SER A 31 -7.17 -8.00 -1.45
N VAL A 32 -6.89 -8.13 -0.15
CA VAL A 32 -5.71 -7.52 0.47
C VAL A 32 -4.43 -7.85 -0.31
N ASP A 33 -4.32 -9.06 -0.82
CA ASP A 33 -3.25 -9.49 -1.74
C ASP A 33 -3.16 -8.68 -3.03
N GLU A 34 -4.30 -8.33 -3.64
CA GLU A 34 -4.32 -7.54 -4.87
C GLU A 34 -3.93 -6.08 -4.61
N LEU A 35 -4.38 -5.50 -3.50
CA LEU A 35 -3.93 -4.17 -3.06
C LEU A 35 -2.43 -4.16 -2.79
N ARG A 36 -1.90 -5.20 -2.15
CA ARG A 36 -0.46 -5.36 -1.88
C ARG A 36 0.33 -5.50 -3.17
N ALA A 37 -0.14 -6.31 -4.13
CA ALA A 37 0.51 -6.46 -5.43
C ALA A 37 0.51 -5.15 -6.23
N ARG A 38 -0.58 -4.37 -6.15
CA ARG A 38 -0.66 -3.03 -6.75
C ARG A 38 0.31 -2.06 -6.08
N ALA A 39 0.39 -2.06 -4.75
CA ALA A 39 1.33 -1.23 -3.99
C ALA A 39 2.78 -1.55 -4.36
N GLN A 40 3.12 -2.82 -4.51
CA GLN A 40 4.46 -3.25 -4.92
C GLN A 40 4.80 -2.76 -6.34
N ALA A 41 3.85 -2.86 -7.28
CA ALA A 41 4.07 -2.33 -8.63
C ALA A 41 4.26 -0.80 -8.65
N LEU A 42 3.58 -0.07 -7.75
CA LEU A 42 3.79 1.37 -7.57
C LEU A 42 5.15 1.67 -6.94
N GLU A 43 5.59 0.85 -5.99
CA GLU A 43 6.92 0.94 -5.39
C GLU A 43 8.01 0.77 -6.45
N GLU A 44 7.89 -0.24 -7.31
CA GLU A 44 8.81 -0.47 -8.44
C GLU A 44 8.79 0.66 -9.48
N ALA A 45 7.67 1.37 -9.60
CA ALA A 45 7.53 2.55 -10.45
C ALA A 45 8.05 3.85 -9.79
N GLY A 46 8.52 3.80 -8.54
CA GLY A 46 8.97 4.97 -7.76
C GLY A 46 7.83 5.83 -7.20
N LEU A 47 6.58 5.37 -7.29
CA LEU A 47 5.39 6.04 -6.76
C LEU A 47 5.15 5.62 -5.30
N ILE A 48 6.13 5.89 -4.43
CA ILE A 48 6.13 5.42 -3.04
C ILE A 48 4.94 5.98 -2.25
N HIS A 49 4.57 7.24 -2.49
CA HIS A 49 3.43 7.87 -1.82
C HIS A 49 2.12 7.13 -2.10
N ASP A 50 1.87 6.80 -3.37
CA ASP A 50 0.69 6.02 -3.76
C ASP A 50 0.78 4.60 -3.20
N ALA A 51 1.96 3.95 -3.27
CA ALA A 51 2.16 2.62 -2.71
C ALA A 51 1.75 2.55 -1.23
N VAL A 52 2.10 3.57 -0.44
CA VAL A 52 1.71 3.67 0.98
C VAL A 52 0.20 3.76 1.16
N ASP A 53 -0.53 4.51 0.32
CA ASP A 53 -2.00 4.56 0.36
C ASP A 53 -2.63 3.18 0.13
N PHE A 54 -2.06 2.40 -0.79
CA PHE A 54 -2.50 1.03 -1.04
C PHE A 54 -2.14 0.09 0.10
N TYR A 55 -0.94 0.20 0.67
CA TYR A 55 -0.54 -0.58 1.85
C TYR A 55 -1.39 -0.25 3.08
N GLU A 56 -1.77 1.01 3.29
CA GLU A 56 -2.70 1.41 4.35
C GLU A 56 -4.07 0.76 4.16
N LYS A 57 -4.63 0.82 2.94
CA LYS A 57 -5.90 0.16 2.62
C LYS A 57 -5.85 -1.35 2.77
N ALA A 58 -4.71 -1.95 2.42
CA ALA A 58 -4.42 -3.36 2.61
C ALA A 58 -4.14 -3.72 4.08
N GLN A 59 -4.00 -2.74 4.98
CA GLN A 59 -3.54 -2.91 6.36
C GLN A 59 -2.20 -3.68 6.44
N ALA A 60 -1.35 -3.47 5.45
CA ALA A 60 -0.05 -4.09 5.29
C ALA A 60 1.01 -3.33 6.12
N TRP A 61 0.87 -3.39 7.45
CA TRP A 61 1.72 -2.63 8.38
C TRP A 61 3.19 -3.03 8.31
N SER A 62 3.48 -4.31 8.06
CA SER A 62 4.86 -4.79 7.92
C SER A 62 5.58 -4.17 6.72
N GLU A 63 4.83 -3.90 5.65
CA GLU A 63 5.32 -3.31 4.41
C GLU A 63 5.54 -1.81 4.60
N ILE A 64 4.64 -1.14 5.32
CA ILE A 64 4.80 0.25 5.76
C ILE A 64 6.06 0.39 6.63
N GLU A 65 6.30 -0.54 7.56
CA GLU A 65 7.53 -0.56 8.37
C GLU A 65 8.79 -0.76 7.51
N ARG A 66 8.72 -1.59 6.47
CA ARG A 66 9.83 -1.81 5.52
C ARG A 66 10.19 -0.56 4.71
N LEU A 67 9.23 0.35 4.49
CA LEU A 67 9.45 1.61 3.77
C LEU A 67 10.11 2.70 4.63
N ILE A 68 10.17 2.55 5.95
CA ILE A 68 10.81 3.52 6.85
C ILE A 68 12.28 3.78 6.47
N PRO A 69 13.17 2.77 6.37
CA PRO A 69 14.56 2.99 5.99
C PRO A 69 14.68 3.61 4.60
N LEU A 70 13.79 3.28 3.65
CA LEU A 70 13.76 3.89 2.33
C LEU A 70 13.49 5.41 2.43
N ALA A 71 12.50 5.82 3.22
CA ALA A 71 12.19 7.24 3.43
C ALA A 71 13.36 8.00 4.08
N VAL A 72 14.12 7.35 4.97
CA VAL A 72 15.33 7.93 5.57
C VAL A 72 16.45 8.07 4.53
N ASP A 73 16.70 7.04 3.72
CA ASP A 73 17.75 7.06 2.71
C ASP A 73 17.47 8.04 1.56
N GLU A 74 16.20 8.18 1.16
CA GLU A 74 15.79 9.21 0.19
C GLU A 74 15.75 10.62 0.78
N GLY A 75 15.86 10.76 2.10
CA GLY A 75 15.77 12.03 2.80
C GLY A 75 14.36 12.63 2.76
N ASP A 76 13.31 11.80 2.65
CA ASP A 76 11.93 12.27 2.54
C ASP A 76 11.24 12.37 3.91
N ALA A 77 11.32 13.56 4.51
CA ALA A 77 10.70 13.88 5.79
C ALA A 77 9.17 13.72 5.80
N PHE A 78 8.48 13.94 4.66
CA PHE A 78 7.03 13.86 4.58
C PHE A 78 6.56 12.41 4.55
N LEU A 79 7.20 11.60 3.71
CA LEU A 79 6.95 10.16 3.65
C LEU A 79 7.23 9.53 5.00
N PHE A 80 8.38 9.84 5.61
CA PHE A 80 8.76 9.33 6.93
C PHE A 80 7.72 9.66 8.01
N THR A 81 7.27 10.92 8.10
CA THR A 81 6.21 11.33 9.04
C THR A 81 4.92 10.54 8.79
N ARG A 82 4.57 10.36 7.51
CA ARG A 82 3.34 9.66 7.12
C ARG A 82 3.38 8.19 7.55
N LEU A 83 4.48 7.49 7.29
CA LEU A 83 4.65 6.08 7.69
C LEU A 83 4.46 5.92 9.21
N TYR A 84 5.12 6.76 10.01
CA TYR A 84 4.99 6.72 11.48
C TYR A 84 3.58 7.04 11.96
N ARG A 85 2.91 8.02 11.34
CA ARG A 85 1.50 8.35 11.64
C ARG A 85 0.57 7.17 11.37
N LEU A 86 0.76 6.46 10.26
CA LEU A 86 0.00 5.26 9.91
C LEU A 86 0.21 4.14 10.93
N LEU A 87 1.45 3.95 11.34
CA LEU A 87 1.81 2.97 12.37
C LEU A 87 1.40 3.38 13.78
N LYS A 88 0.93 4.63 13.96
CA LYS A 88 0.61 5.24 15.27
C LYS A 88 1.77 5.14 16.25
N LYS A 89 2.99 5.28 15.74
CA LYS A 89 4.24 5.27 16.50
C LYS A 89 4.90 6.64 16.39
N ASP A 90 5.69 6.98 17.40
CA ASP A 90 6.54 8.15 17.33
C ASP A 90 7.91 7.82 16.72
N PRO A 91 8.36 8.60 15.73
CA PRO A 91 9.69 8.42 15.16
C PRO A 91 10.77 8.80 16.16
N PRO A 92 11.80 7.96 16.36
CA PRO A 92 12.89 8.28 17.27
C PRO A 92 13.75 9.41 16.69
N PRO A 93 14.33 10.27 17.56
CA PRO A 93 15.12 11.42 17.13
C PRO A 93 16.38 11.03 16.34
N GLU A 94 16.92 9.82 16.55
CA GLU A 94 18.06 9.32 15.78
C GLU A 94 17.75 9.16 14.29
N GLN A 95 16.55 8.70 13.95
CA GLN A 95 16.12 8.55 12.56
C GLN A 95 15.87 9.89 11.89
N TRP A 96 15.33 10.87 12.62
CA TRP A 96 15.20 12.24 12.13
C TRP A 96 16.55 12.88 11.80
N ARG A 97 17.58 12.64 12.63
CA ARG A 97 18.95 13.10 12.35
C ARG A 97 19.53 12.43 11.11
N ALA A 98 19.36 11.11 10.98
CA ALA A 98 19.82 10.37 9.81
C ALA A 98 19.14 10.87 8.52
N LEU A 99 17.81 11.07 8.57
CA LEU A 99 17.03 11.59 7.45
C LEU A 99 17.47 13.01 7.07
N ALA A 100 17.69 13.89 8.06
CA ALA A 100 18.18 15.25 7.80
C ALA A 100 19.54 15.22 7.10
N ALA A 101 20.49 14.44 7.61
CA ALA A 101 21.82 14.31 7.02
C ALA A 101 21.76 13.75 5.58
N ARG A 102 20.90 12.76 5.32
CA ARG A 102 20.66 12.22 3.96
C ARG A 102 20.05 13.26 3.04
N ALA A 103 19.02 13.97 3.50
CA ALA A 103 18.38 15.03 2.73
C ALA A 103 19.36 16.16 2.39
N GLU A 104 20.24 16.56 3.31
CA GLU A 104 21.30 17.54 3.03
C GLU A 104 22.30 17.03 1.98
N ALA A 105 22.74 15.78 2.12
CA ALA A 105 23.66 15.15 1.16
C ALA A 105 23.06 15.06 -0.25
N LEU A 106 21.74 14.89 -0.35
CA LEU A 106 20.98 14.88 -1.62
C LEU A 106 20.63 16.28 -2.13
N GLY A 107 21.00 17.35 -1.42
CA GLY A 107 20.66 18.73 -1.77
C GLY A 107 19.20 19.11 -1.50
N LYS A 108 18.44 18.28 -0.80
CA LYS A 108 17.03 18.50 -0.40
C LYS A 108 16.96 19.32 0.88
N THR A 109 17.51 20.54 0.88
CA THR A 109 17.67 21.36 2.09
C THR A 109 16.34 21.65 2.81
N LEU A 110 15.23 21.79 2.07
CA LEU A 110 13.89 21.97 2.68
C LEU A 110 13.44 20.76 3.50
N TYR A 111 13.72 19.55 3.02
CA TYR A 111 13.38 18.31 3.71
C TYR A 111 14.26 18.12 4.95
N ALA A 112 15.55 18.44 4.84
CA ALA A 112 16.48 18.44 5.97
C ALA A 112 16.05 19.40 7.08
N GLN A 113 15.74 20.66 6.72
CA GLN A 113 15.25 21.64 7.69
C GLN A 113 13.95 21.17 8.35
N ARG A 114 13.03 20.59 7.57
CA ARG A 114 11.78 20.04 8.11
C ARG A 114 12.04 18.92 9.13
N ALA A 115 13.00 18.04 8.85
CA ALA A 115 13.41 16.99 9.77
C ALA A 115 14.04 17.55 11.06
N LEU A 116 14.93 18.53 10.95
CA LEU A 116 15.55 19.21 12.10
C LEU A 116 14.53 19.96 12.96
N GLN A 117 13.48 20.52 12.36
CA GLN A 117 12.37 21.15 13.08
C GLN A 117 11.56 20.16 13.93
N GLN A 118 11.60 18.85 13.65
CA GLN A 118 10.98 17.84 14.50
C GLN A 118 11.87 17.44 15.69
N LEU A 119 13.13 17.84 15.68
CA LEU A 119 14.12 17.57 16.74
C LEU A 119 14.29 18.72 17.73
N SER A 120 13.74 19.89 17.40
CA SER A 120 13.81 21.11 18.21
C SER A 120 12.59 21.21 19.12
#